data_AF-A0A165XXV9-F1
#
_entry.id   AF-A0A165XXV9-F1
#
_cell.length_a   1.000
_cell.length_b   1.000
_cell.length_c   1.000
_cell.angle_alpha   90.00
_cell.angle_beta   90.00
_cell.angle_gamma   90.00
#
_symmetry.space_group_name_H-M   'P 1'
#
loop_
_entity.id
_entity.type
_entity.pdbx_description
1 polymer ?
#
loop_
_entity_poly.entity_id
_entity_poly.type
_entity_poly.pdbx_seq_one_letter_code
_entity_poly.pdbx_strand_id
1 'polypeptide(L)'
;MLGLITLGAVKAHSATVLINLFSVARLKFMKRLRNWPYNKTGWTRRVRHVQERSLELVNNAIIKRAPAPKLDVHDNEEGAKAVDEETSALSAWLSPEGITKGAMAASGFSGILAGSGPVQWGFAIALVLSVGVAGYLLINKERAA
;
A
#
# COMPACT_ATOMS: atom_id res chain seq x y z
N MET A 1 -24.98 7.08 -13.57
CA MET A 1 -24.43 8.39 -13.14
C MET A 1 -25.33 8.96 -12.06
N LEU A 2 -24.77 9.75 -11.12
CA LEU A 2 -25.57 10.50 -10.16
C LEU A 2 -26.11 11.75 -10.86
N GLY A 3 -27.43 11.88 -10.98
CA GLY A 3 -28.08 13.00 -11.67
C GLY A 3 -29.27 13.57 -10.89
N LEU A 4 -30.04 14.45 -11.53
CA LEU A 4 -31.19 15.14 -10.93
C LEU A 4 -32.21 14.17 -10.29
N ILE A 5 -32.52 13.07 -10.98
CA ILE A 5 -33.43 12.03 -10.46
C ILE A 5 -32.88 11.42 -9.17
N THR A 6 -31.58 11.11 -9.12
CA THR A 6 -30.94 10.51 -7.94
C THR A 6 -30.90 11.49 -6.78
N LEU A 7 -30.57 12.76 -7.03
CA LEU A 7 -30.57 13.81 -6.00
C LEU A 7 -31.97 14.06 -5.45
N GLY A 8 -32.98 14.06 -6.32
CA GLY A 8 -34.39 14.16 -5.92
C GLY A 8 -34.80 12.99 -5.01
N ALA A 9 -34.45 11.76 -5.39
CA ALA A 9 -34.72 10.57 -4.58
C ALA A 9 -34.00 10.60 -3.22
N VAL A 10 -32.74 11.04 -3.18
CA VAL A 10 -31.98 11.18 -1.93
C VAL A 10 -32.62 12.22 -1.01
N LYS A 11 -33.06 13.37 -1.55
CA LYS A 11 -33.71 14.43 -0.78
C LYS A 11 -35.07 14.00 -0.19
N ALA A 12 -35.75 13.06 -0.85
CA ALA A 12 -37.04 12.55 -0.40
C ALA A 12 -36.96 11.59 0.81
N HIS A 13 -35.77 11.13 1.20
CA HIS A 13 -35.58 10.17 2.30
C HIS A 13 -34.88 10.82 3.49
N SER A 14 -35.14 10.32 4.70
CA SER A 14 -34.43 10.79 5.89
C SER A 14 -32.96 10.35 5.87
N ALA A 15 -32.07 11.25 6.29
CA ALA A 15 -30.63 10.98 6.31
C ALA A 15 -30.29 9.74 7.18
N THR A 16 -30.96 9.57 8.32
CA THR A 16 -30.77 8.43 9.22
C THR A 16 -31.09 7.10 8.53
N VAL A 17 -32.20 7.02 7.78
CA VAL A 17 -32.58 5.83 7.03
C VAL A 17 -31.56 5.55 5.93
N LEU A 18 -31.15 6.57 5.17
CA LEU A 18 -30.16 6.42 4.10
C LEU A 18 -28.81 5.93 4.64
N ILE A 19 -28.31 6.48 5.75
CA ILE A 19 -27.07 6.06 6.40
C ILE A 19 -27.11 4.58 6.77
N ASN A 20 -28.20 4.14 7.39
CA ASN A 20 -28.37 2.75 7.82
C ASN A 20 -28.46 1.81 6.61
N LEU A 21 -29.30 2.12 5.63
CA LEU A 21 -29.48 1.30 4.43
C LEU A 21 -28.19 1.20 3.61
N PHE A 22 -27.49 2.32 3.43
CA PHE A 22 -26.23 2.36 2.69
C PHE A 22 -25.13 1.56 3.40
N SER A 23 -25.04 1.65 4.73
CA SER A 23 -24.06 0.88 5.52
C SER A 23 -24.30 -0.63 5.41
N VAL A 24 -25.55 -1.07 5.47
CA VAL A 24 -25.93 -2.47 5.26
C VAL A 24 -25.62 -2.93 3.83
N ALA A 25 -26.01 -2.14 2.83
CA ALA A 25 -25.74 -2.44 1.42
C ALA A 25 -24.25 -2.54 1.13
N ARG A 26 -23.45 -1.61 1.68
CA ARG A 26 -21.98 -1.62 1.59
C ARG A 26 -21.39 -2.89 2.19
N LEU A 27 -21.81 -3.27 3.40
CA LEU A 27 -21.30 -4.48 4.04
C LEU A 27 -21.73 -5.75 3.27
N LYS A 28 -22.96 -5.78 2.75
CA LYS A 28 -23.47 -6.86 1.89
C LYS A 28 -22.65 -7.00 0.61
N PHE A 29 -22.26 -5.89 -0.01
CA PHE A 29 -21.36 -5.89 -1.17
C PHE A 29 -19.97 -6.41 -0.79
N MET A 30 -19.38 -5.90 0.29
CA MET A 30 -18.03 -6.28 0.73
C MET A 30 -17.91 -7.77 1.07
N LYS A 31 -18.99 -8.39 1.59
CA LYS A 31 -19.07 -9.83 1.86
C LYS A 31 -18.90 -10.71 0.62
N ARG A 32 -19.12 -10.17 -0.59
CA ARG A 32 -18.99 -10.88 -1.86
C ARG A 32 -17.58 -10.80 -2.44
N LEU A 33 -16.71 -9.97 -1.87
CA LEU A 33 -15.35 -9.76 -2.38
C LEU A 33 -14.45 -10.93 -1.98
N ARG A 34 -13.55 -11.34 -2.90
CA ARG A 34 -12.58 -12.44 -2.70
C ARG A 34 -11.80 -12.34 -1.39
N ASN A 35 -11.41 -11.12 -1.00
CA ASN A 35 -10.57 -10.88 0.17
C ASN A 35 -11.36 -10.72 1.48
N TRP A 36 -12.68 -10.95 1.47
CA TRP A 36 -13.53 -10.91 2.66
C TRP A 36 -13.01 -11.80 3.81
N PRO A 37 -12.57 -13.06 3.60
CA PRO A 37 -12.13 -13.93 4.70
C PRO A 37 -11.01 -13.33 5.54
N TYR A 38 -10.07 -12.63 4.90
CA TYR A 38 -8.92 -11.99 5.56
C TYR A 38 -9.27 -10.66 6.21
N ASN A 39 -10.23 -9.91 5.64
CA ASN A 39 -10.51 -8.53 6.03
C ASN A 39 -11.85 -8.32 6.76
N LYS A 40 -12.64 -9.37 6.98
CA LYS A 40 -14.02 -9.31 7.52
C LYS A 40 -14.15 -8.43 8.76
N THR A 41 -13.25 -8.58 9.72
CA THR A 41 -13.30 -7.86 11.00
C THR A 41 -13.00 -6.38 10.83
N GLY A 42 -11.91 -6.05 10.12
CA GLY A 42 -11.52 -4.67 9.87
C GLY A 42 -12.53 -3.92 9.02
N TRP A 43 -13.05 -4.56 7.98
CA TRP A 43 -14.09 -3.99 7.11
C TRP A 43 -15.39 -3.76 7.85
N THR A 44 -15.87 -4.74 8.62
CA THR A 44 -17.09 -4.60 9.42
C THR A 44 -16.95 -3.47 10.45
N ARG A 45 -15.80 -3.39 11.14
CA ARG A 45 -15.52 -2.33 12.12
C ARG A 45 -15.53 -0.94 11.47
N ARG A 46 -14.86 -0.78 10.31
CA ARG A 46 -14.81 0.51 9.61
C ARG A 46 -16.17 0.96 9.10
N VAL A 47 -16.98 0.05 8.55
CA VAL A 47 -18.34 0.38 8.10
C VAL A 47 -19.20 0.82 9.28
N ARG A 48 -19.16 0.09 10.40
CA ARG A 48 -19.87 0.46 11.63
C ARG A 48 -19.43 1.83 12.16
N HIS A 49 -18.12 2.07 12.24
CA HIS A 49 -17.60 3.36 12.71
C HIS A 49 -18.08 4.52 11.84
N VAL A 50 -18.08 4.37 10.51
CA VAL A 50 -18.62 5.40 9.61
C VAL A 50 -20.12 5.60 9.84
N GLN A 51 -20.89 4.52 9.99
CA GLN A 51 -22.33 4.60 10.29
C GLN A 51 -22.59 5.39 11.57
N GLU A 52 -21.90 5.06 12.67
CA GLU A 52 -22.00 5.74 13.96
C GLU A 52 -21.66 7.24 13.82
N ARG A 53 -20.53 7.56 13.18
CA ARG A 53 -20.11 8.95 12.93
C ARG A 53 -21.11 9.73 12.09
N SER A 54 -21.69 9.10 11.06
CA SER A 54 -22.70 9.75 10.24
C SER A 54 -23.99 10.02 11.01
N LEU A 55 -24.39 9.11 11.91
CA LEU A 55 -25.54 9.34 12.79
C LEU A 55 -25.28 10.43 13.83
N GLU A 56 -24.08 10.49 14.42
CA GLU A 56 -23.65 11.60 15.29
C GLU A 56 -23.77 12.95 14.59
N LEU A 57 -23.29 13.03 13.33
CA LEU A 57 -23.37 14.24 12.51
C LEU A 57 -24.81 14.68 12.25
N VAL A 58 -25.70 13.74 11.91
CA VAL A 58 -27.12 14.06 11.66
C VAL A 58 -27.81 14.55 12.93
N ASN A 59 -27.42 14.03 14.10
CA ASN A 59 -27.99 14.42 15.38
C ASN A 59 -27.38 15.71 15.97
N ASN A 60 -26.54 16.44 15.21
CA ASN A 60 -25.79 17.62 15.68
C ASN A 60 -25.00 17.36 16.98
N ALA A 61 -24.62 16.12 17.24
CA ALA A 61 -23.73 15.83 18.36
C ALA A 61 -22.38 16.48 18.02
N ILE A 62 -21.90 17.37 18.90
CA ILE A 62 -20.56 17.95 18.76
C ILE A 62 -19.58 16.77 18.71
N ILE A 63 -19.03 16.51 17.53
CA ILE A 63 -17.98 15.52 17.37
C ILE A 63 -16.75 16.10 18.05
N LYS A 64 -16.54 15.74 19.32
CA LYS A 64 -15.25 15.90 19.98
C LYS A 64 -14.27 15.03 19.19
N ARG A 65 -13.45 15.66 18.35
CA ARG A 65 -12.27 15.05 17.75
C ARG A 65 -11.44 14.53 18.93
N ALA A 66 -11.25 13.22 19.02
CA ALA A 66 -10.26 12.68 19.95
C ALA A 66 -8.94 13.39 19.64
N PRO A 67 -8.23 13.94 20.65
CA PRO A 67 -6.95 14.58 20.39
C PRO A 67 -6.11 13.59 19.57
N ALA A 68 -5.63 14.05 18.41
CA ALA A 68 -4.66 13.27 17.67
C ALA A 68 -3.54 12.95 18.66
N PRO A 69 -3.09 11.67 18.74
CA PRO A 69 -1.93 11.37 19.57
C PRO A 69 -0.83 12.33 19.12
N LYS A 70 -0.35 13.15 20.06
CA LYS A 70 0.90 13.88 19.85
C LYS A 70 1.94 12.78 19.75
N LEU A 71 2.26 12.40 18.52
CA LEU A 71 3.45 11.62 18.27
C LEU A 71 4.57 12.55 18.70
N ASP A 72 5.32 12.15 19.73
CA ASP A 72 6.54 12.86 20.09
C ASP A 72 7.37 12.97 18.81
N VAL A 73 7.68 14.20 18.43
CA VAL A 73 8.58 14.48 17.32
C VAL A 73 9.90 13.83 17.71
N HIS A 74 10.24 12.71 17.07
CA HIS A 74 11.63 12.28 17.07
C HIS A 74 12.39 13.39 16.34
N ASP A 75 13.50 13.86 16.91
CA ASP A 75 14.34 15.00 16.47
C ASP A 75 14.97 14.86 15.06
N ASN A 76 14.36 14.13 14.14
CA ASN A 76 14.79 13.96 12.76
C ASN A 76 13.76 14.51 11.76
N GLU A 77 13.15 15.66 12.07
CA GLU A 77 12.29 16.39 11.12
C GLU A 77 12.94 17.72 10.71
N GLU A 78 14.06 17.62 9.98
CA GLU A 78 14.26 18.55 8.87
C GLU A 78 13.13 18.27 7.87
N GLY A 79 12.30 19.29 7.65
CA GLY A 79 11.04 19.16 6.92
C GLY A 79 11.21 18.42 5.60
N ALA A 80 10.55 17.26 5.51
CA ALA A 80 10.44 16.47 4.29
C ALA A 80 9.55 17.19 3.27
N LYS A 81 10.09 18.27 2.69
CA LYS A 81 9.92 18.51 1.26
C LYS A 81 10.65 17.37 0.57
N ALA A 82 9.99 16.71 -0.39
CA ALA A 82 10.66 15.73 -1.23
C ALA A 82 11.86 16.41 -1.91
N VAL A 83 13.06 16.06 -1.47
CA VAL A 83 14.31 16.39 -2.16
C VAL A 83 14.49 15.29 -3.19
N ASP A 84 14.69 15.67 -4.45
CA ASP A 84 14.80 14.79 -5.62
C ASP A 84 15.68 13.56 -5.34
N GLU A 85 15.02 12.47 -4.99
CA GLU A 85 15.58 11.17 -4.60
C GLU A 85 15.95 10.35 -5.84
N GLU A 86 16.40 10.98 -6.92
CA GLU A 86 16.92 10.25 -8.09
C GLU A 86 18.47 10.25 -8.13
N THR A 87 19.14 11.07 -7.31
CA THR A 87 20.61 11.09 -7.24
C THR A 87 21.18 10.34 -6.02
N SER A 88 20.36 10.10 -4.99
CA SER A 88 20.79 9.48 -3.72
C SER A 88 20.81 7.95 -3.75
N ALA A 89 19.98 7.29 -4.57
CA ALA A 89 19.90 5.83 -4.57
C ALA A 89 21.18 5.16 -5.13
N LEU A 90 21.76 5.72 -6.20
CA LEU A 90 22.99 5.18 -6.79
C LEU A 90 24.23 5.54 -5.96
N SER A 91 24.30 6.75 -5.42
CA SER A 91 25.42 7.18 -4.58
C SER A 91 25.43 6.50 -3.20
N ALA A 92 24.25 6.20 -2.63
CA ALA A 92 24.14 5.39 -1.43
C ALA A 92 24.58 3.94 -1.66
N TRP A 93 24.33 3.38 -2.85
CA TRP A 93 24.75 2.01 -3.18
C TRP A 93 26.26 1.87 -3.43
N LEU A 94 26.89 2.91 -3.97
CA LEU A 94 28.34 2.98 -4.23
C LEU A 94 29.16 3.45 -3.01
N SER A 95 28.50 3.84 -1.92
CA SER A 95 29.20 4.26 -0.70
C SER A 95 29.93 3.07 -0.04
N PRO A 96 31.09 3.30 0.63
CA PRO A 96 31.79 2.25 1.38
C PRO A 96 30.91 1.59 2.45
N GLU A 97 29.94 2.34 3.00
CA GLU A 97 28.92 1.88 3.94
C GLU A 97 27.82 1.04 3.25
N GLY A 98 27.47 1.37 2.01
CA GLY A 98 26.56 0.60 1.15
C GLY A 98 27.14 -0.72 0.69
N ILE A 99 28.45 -0.78 0.42
CA ILE A 99 29.18 -2.01 0.06
C ILE A 99 29.30 -2.94 1.28
N THR A 100 29.61 -2.40 2.46
CA THR A 100 29.69 -3.21 3.70
C THR A 100 28.32 -3.69 4.17
N LYS A 101 27.27 -2.87 4.07
CA LYS A 101 25.89 -3.31 4.31
C LYS A 101 25.37 -4.26 3.22
N GLY A 102 25.81 -4.10 1.97
CA GLY A 102 25.54 -5.00 0.85
C GLY A 102 26.19 -6.39 1.02
N ALA A 103 27.41 -6.43 1.55
CA ALA A 103 28.07 -7.68 1.93
C ALA A 103 27.32 -8.41 3.07
N MET A 104 26.71 -7.66 4.01
CA MET A 104 25.83 -8.26 5.00
C MET A 104 24.49 -8.74 4.41
N ALA A 105 23.96 -8.11 3.36
CA ALA A 105 22.77 -8.58 2.65
C ALA A 105 23.00 -9.88 1.86
N ALA A 106 24.24 -10.18 1.49
CA ALA A 106 24.60 -11.45 0.86
C ALA A 106 24.33 -12.67 1.76
N SER A 107 24.33 -12.50 3.08
CA SER A 107 23.96 -13.56 4.03
C SER A 107 22.47 -13.96 3.94
N GLY A 108 21.59 -13.06 3.46
CA GLY A 108 20.18 -13.34 3.19
C GLY A 108 19.94 -14.26 1.99
N PHE A 109 20.88 -14.33 1.04
CA PHE A 109 20.80 -15.26 -0.10
C PHE A 109 21.24 -16.68 0.27
N SER A 110 21.92 -16.88 1.40
CA SER A 110 22.30 -18.21 1.88
C SER A 110 21.07 -19.09 2.11
N GLY A 111 19.95 -18.54 2.61
CA GLY A 111 18.71 -19.30 2.82
C GLY A 111 17.99 -19.70 1.53
N ILE A 112 18.14 -18.93 0.45
CA ILE A 112 17.57 -19.24 -0.88
C ILE A 112 18.46 -20.26 -1.62
N LEU A 113 19.77 -20.24 -1.38
CA LEU A 113 20.74 -21.20 -1.92
C LEU A 113 20.78 -22.53 -1.14
N ALA A 114 20.40 -22.54 0.14
CA ALA A 114 20.39 -23.73 1.00
C ALA A 114 19.12 -24.60 0.87
N GLY A 115 18.08 -24.11 0.19
CA GLY A 115 16.83 -24.85 0.01
C GLY A 115 16.86 -25.75 -1.23
N SER A 116 16.86 -27.07 -1.05
CA SER A 116 16.69 -28.03 -2.15
C SER A 116 15.24 -28.05 -2.65
N GLY A 117 14.96 -27.38 -3.78
CA GLY A 117 13.61 -27.43 -4.36
C GLY A 117 13.43 -26.66 -5.68
N PRO A 118 12.23 -26.73 -6.28
CA PRO A 118 11.90 -26.09 -7.56
C PRO A 118 12.14 -24.58 -7.61
N VAL A 119 12.06 -23.91 -6.45
CA VAL A 119 12.27 -22.46 -6.31
C VAL A 119 13.74 -22.09 -6.53
N GLN A 120 14.69 -22.95 -6.13
CA GLN A 120 16.14 -22.74 -6.34
C GLN A 120 16.49 -22.79 -7.82
N TRP A 121 15.94 -23.76 -8.55
CA TRP A 121 16.11 -23.85 -10.01
C TRP A 121 15.48 -22.67 -10.74
N GLY A 122 14.30 -22.22 -10.31
CA GLY A 122 13.66 -21.02 -10.86
C GLY A 122 14.53 -19.78 -10.71
N PHE A 123 15.12 -19.58 -9.53
CA PHE A 123 16.03 -18.47 -9.29
C PHE A 123 17.33 -18.58 -10.11
N ALA A 124 17.93 -19.77 -10.19
CA ALA A 124 19.15 -20.00 -10.96
C ALA A 124 18.94 -19.71 -12.46
N ILE A 125 17.84 -20.18 -13.04
CA ILE A 125 17.48 -19.90 -14.45
C ILE A 125 17.28 -18.40 -14.67
N ALA A 126 16.56 -17.72 -13.78
CA ALA A 126 16.32 -16.28 -13.88
C ALA A 126 17.63 -15.48 -13.83
N LEU A 127 18.58 -15.89 -12.99
CA LEU A 127 19.90 -15.25 -12.86
C LEU A 127 20.77 -15.46 -14.11
N VAL A 128 20.77 -16.65 -14.69
CA VAL A 128 21.51 -16.92 -15.94
C VAL A 128 20.93 -16.11 -17.10
N LEU A 129 19.60 -16.05 -17.23
CA LEU A 129 18.93 -15.29 -18.28
C LEU A 129 19.20 -13.79 -18.14
N SER A 130 19.16 -13.23 -16.93
CA SER A 130 19.40 -11.80 -16.73
C SER A 130 20.82 -11.39 -17.12
N VAL A 131 21.83 -12.19 -16.73
CA VAL A 131 23.23 -11.96 -17.10
C VAL A 131 23.44 -12.12 -18.61
N GLY A 132 22.85 -13.15 -19.22
CA GLY A 132 22.96 -13.38 -20.67
C GLY A 132 22.34 -12.26 -21.50
N VAL A 133 21.15 -11.78 -21.11
CA VAL A 133 20.47 -10.67 -21.79
C VAL A 133 21.23 -9.36 -21.61
N ALA A 134 21.71 -9.06 -20.41
CA ALA A 134 22.51 -7.86 -20.17
C ALA A 134 23.81 -7.86 -20.98
N GLY A 135 24.51 -8.99 -21.02
CA GLY A 135 25.72 -9.16 -21.84
C GLY A 135 25.44 -9.02 -23.34
N TYR A 136 24.36 -9.63 -23.83
CA TYR A 136 23.93 -9.50 -25.22
C TYR A 136 23.62 -8.04 -25.60
N LEU A 137 22.89 -7.32 -24.75
CA LEU A 137 22.55 -5.91 -24.99
C LEU A 137 23.78 -5.00 -25.01
N LEU A 138 24.75 -5.23 -24.11
CA LEU A 138 26.00 -4.46 -24.08
C LEU A 138 26.84 -4.68 -25.34
N ILE A 139 27.03 -5.94 -25.75
CA ILE A 139 27.78 -6.28 -26.96
C ILE A 139 27.10 -5.71 -28.20
N ASN A 140 25.76 -5.79 -28.27
CA ASN A 140 25.02 -5.26 -29.41
C ASN A 140 25.10 -3.71 -29.47
N LYS A 141 25.14 -3.05 -28.31
CA LYS A 141 25.31 -1.59 -28.23
C LYS A 141 26.70 -1.15 -28.66
N GLU A 142 27.76 -1.89 -28.30
CA GLU A 142 29.12 -1.61 -28.75
C GLU A 142 29.34 -1.89 -30.25
N ARG A 143 28.59 -2.84 -30.82
CA ARG A 143 28.64 -3.13 -32.28
C ARG A 143 27.84 -2.15 -33.13
N ALA A 144 26.91 -1.41 -32.52
CA ALA A 144 26.09 -0.41 -33.18
C ALA A 144 26.65 1.02 -33.05
N ALA A 145 27.74 1.19 -32.29
CA ALA A 145 28.51 2.43 -32.16
C ALA A 145 29.76 2.38 -33.06
#